data_AF-A0A956TE13-F1
#
_entry.id   AF-A0A956TE13-F1
#
_cell.length_a   1.000
_cell.length_b   1.000
_cell.length_c   1.000
_cell.angle_alpha   90.00
_cell.angle_beta   90.00
_cell.angle_gamma   90.00
#
_symmetry.space_group_name_H-M   'P 1'
#
loop_
_entity.id
_entity.type
_entity.pdbx_description
1 polymer ?
#
loop_
_entity_poly.entity_id
_entity_poly.type
_entity_poly.pdbx_seq_one_letter_code
_entity_poly.pdbx_strand_id
1 'polypeptide(L)'
;VSLSMLKLMGGSDYVATAPGEPLLGHFGQGVSGGEFGYLHSTAPNRRYPDVVVQRLIKAAAAGQPCPYTMEELKVIADRCNKQESAAKGAERQVRKAAVSHYLASQIGEEYEAVVTGDNPKKGTFVRVMDPPIEGKLVEGFEAVDVGDKLHIRLKAVDLEKGHIDFVRTSELENASDPLLAN
;
A
#
# COMPACT_ATOMS: atom_id res chain seq x y z
N VAL A 1 -2.15 4.29 13.88
CA VAL A 1 -0.95 3.53 13.45
C VAL A 1 -0.07 4.47 12.64
N SER A 2 1.24 4.53 12.91
CA SER A 2 2.16 5.42 12.20
C SER A 2 2.35 4.98 10.75
N LEU A 3 2.11 5.89 9.78
CA LEU A 3 2.33 5.61 8.35
C LEU A 3 3.79 5.26 8.05
N SER A 4 4.73 5.91 8.75
CA SER A 4 6.17 5.65 8.62
C SER A 4 6.51 4.23 9.06
N MET A 5 5.90 3.71 10.13
CA MET A 5 6.07 2.31 10.54
C MET A 5 5.52 1.35 9.50
N LEU A 6 4.32 1.61 8.97
CA LEU A 6 3.70 0.76 7.94
C LEU A 6 4.55 0.70 6.65
N LYS A 7 5.15 1.82 6.24
CA LYS A 7 6.01 1.87 5.04
C LYS A 7 7.34 1.12 5.21
N LEU A 8 7.78 0.86 6.43
CA LEU A 8 8.98 0.07 6.74
C LEU A 8 8.71 -1.44 6.80
N MET A 9 7.44 -1.86 6.85
CA MET A 9 7.10 -3.28 6.83
C MET A 9 7.39 -3.88 5.46
N GLY A 10 8.04 -5.05 5.46
CA GLY A 10 8.23 -5.85 4.25
C GLY A 10 6.91 -6.42 3.74
N GLY A 11 6.91 -6.82 2.46
CA GLY A 11 5.81 -7.61 1.90
C GLY A 11 5.73 -9.00 2.54
N SER A 12 4.54 -9.60 2.50
CA SER A 12 4.35 -11.01 2.80
C SER A 12 4.39 -11.82 1.50
N ASP A 13 5.15 -12.91 1.49
CA ASP A 13 5.28 -13.81 0.34
C ASP A 13 4.84 -15.23 0.72
N TYR A 14 4.33 -15.98 -0.25
CA TYR A 14 4.18 -17.43 -0.14
C TYR A 14 5.55 -18.10 -0.25
N VAL A 15 5.84 -19.02 0.67
CA VAL A 15 7.06 -19.82 0.69
C VAL A 15 6.69 -21.28 0.91
N ALA A 16 7.30 -22.17 0.12
CA ALA A 16 7.18 -23.62 0.33
C ALA A 16 8.24 -24.07 1.34
N THR A 17 7.82 -24.82 2.36
CA THR A 17 8.68 -25.32 3.44
C THR A 17 8.61 -26.84 3.50
N ALA A 18 9.76 -27.50 3.62
CA ALA A 18 9.80 -28.96 3.73
C ALA A 18 9.42 -29.44 5.14
N PRO A 19 8.91 -30.68 5.28
CA PRO A 19 8.68 -31.27 6.60
C PRO A 19 9.97 -31.26 7.44
N GLY A 20 9.88 -30.80 8.69
CA GLY A 20 11.02 -30.73 9.61
C GLY A 20 11.87 -29.46 9.48
N GLU A 21 11.62 -28.61 8.49
CA GLU A 21 12.21 -27.27 8.43
C GLU A 21 11.40 -26.28 9.30
N PRO A 22 12.06 -25.29 9.93
CA PRO A 22 11.36 -24.29 10.73
C PRO A 22 10.45 -23.42 9.86
N LEU A 23 9.19 -23.24 10.29
CA LEU A 23 8.24 -22.37 9.59
C LEU A 23 8.61 -20.90 9.76
N LEU A 24 8.47 -20.12 8.70
CA LEU A 24 8.57 -18.68 8.78
C LEU A 24 7.35 -18.10 9.53
N GLY A 25 7.62 -17.11 10.38
CA GLY A 25 6.59 -16.36 11.08
C GLY A 25 5.89 -15.34 10.18
N HIS A 26 4.86 -14.69 10.72
CA HIS A 26 4.17 -13.57 10.09
C HIS A 26 4.19 -12.36 11.02
N PHE A 27 5.18 -11.48 10.83
CA PHE A 27 5.44 -10.33 11.70
C PHE A 27 4.19 -9.44 11.90
N GLY A 28 3.50 -9.09 10.80
CA GLY A 28 2.30 -8.25 10.87
C GLY A 28 1.12 -8.87 11.62
N GLN A 29 1.17 -10.16 11.95
CA GLN A 29 0.16 -10.88 12.73
C GLN A 29 0.68 -11.36 14.08
N GLY A 30 1.93 -11.02 14.44
CA GLY A 30 2.54 -11.47 15.70
C GLY A 30 2.80 -12.97 15.76
N VAL A 31 2.88 -13.66 14.62
CA VAL A 31 3.20 -15.10 14.58
C VAL A 31 4.71 -15.25 14.54
N SER A 32 5.30 -15.61 15.69
CA SER A 32 6.70 -16.03 15.78
C SER A 32 6.83 -17.43 15.18
N GLY A 33 7.63 -17.59 14.13
CA GLY A 33 7.79 -18.87 13.41
C GLY A 33 8.36 -19.99 14.28
N GLY A 34 8.69 -21.13 13.66
CA GLY A 34 9.12 -22.35 14.34
C GLY A 34 8.13 -23.47 14.12
N GLU A 35 7.40 -23.87 15.18
CA GLU A 35 6.40 -24.96 15.12
C GLU A 35 5.06 -24.50 14.53
N PHE A 36 4.72 -23.22 14.69
CA PHE A 36 3.49 -22.63 14.18
C PHE A 36 3.82 -21.63 13.08
N GLY A 37 3.11 -21.74 11.96
CA GLY A 37 3.20 -20.84 10.82
C GLY A 37 1.84 -20.24 10.46
N TYR A 38 1.86 -19.32 9.50
CA TYR A 38 0.65 -18.73 8.94
C TYR A 38 0.51 -19.11 7.47
N LEU A 39 -0.73 -19.40 7.04
CA LEU A 39 -1.06 -19.66 5.64
C LEU A 39 -2.47 -19.15 5.30
N HIS A 40 -2.75 -19.01 4.02
CA HIS A 40 -4.10 -18.74 3.52
C HIS A 40 -4.84 -20.05 3.17
N SER A 41 -6.09 -20.19 3.64
CA SER A 41 -6.91 -21.40 3.39
C SER A 41 -8.39 -21.14 3.13
N THR A 42 -8.88 -19.92 3.37
CA THR A 42 -10.31 -19.59 3.48
C THR A 42 -10.94 -18.95 2.24
N ALA A 43 -10.18 -18.71 1.16
CA ALA A 43 -10.68 -18.04 -0.06
C ALA A 43 -10.21 -18.71 -1.37
N PRO A 44 -10.46 -20.03 -1.55
CA PRO A 44 -10.03 -20.78 -2.74
C PRO A 44 -10.63 -20.27 -4.05
N ASN A 45 -11.78 -19.60 -4.02
CA ASN A 45 -12.42 -19.03 -5.21
C ASN A 45 -11.64 -17.85 -5.81
N ARG A 46 -10.76 -17.20 -5.04
CA ARG A 46 -10.02 -15.99 -5.45
C ARG A 46 -8.53 -16.00 -5.13
N ARG A 47 -8.02 -17.06 -4.50
CA ARG A 47 -6.60 -17.26 -4.19
C ARG A 47 -6.21 -18.71 -4.49
N TYR A 48 -5.30 -18.90 -5.44
CA TYR A 48 -4.79 -20.22 -5.79
C TYR A 48 -3.99 -20.91 -4.66
N PRO A 49 -3.22 -20.20 -3.80
CA PRO A 49 -2.57 -20.81 -2.64
C PRO A 49 -3.54 -21.56 -1.72
N ASP A 50 -4.75 -21.03 -1.49
CA ASP A 50 -5.78 -21.69 -0.67
C ASP A 50 -6.24 -23.02 -1.29
N VAL A 51 -6.32 -23.12 -2.62
CA VAL A 51 -6.64 -24.37 -3.33
C VAL A 51 -5.53 -25.41 -3.12
N VAL A 52 -4.27 -24.98 -3.20
CA VAL A 52 -3.11 -25.85 -2.99
C VAL A 52 -3.11 -26.37 -1.55
N VAL A 53 -3.30 -25.49 -0.57
CA VAL A 53 -3.42 -25.86 0.85
C VAL A 53 -4.56 -26.87 1.06
N GLN A 54 -5.73 -26.64 0.47
CA GLN A 54 -6.85 -27.58 0.60
C GLN A 54 -6.54 -28.96 0.02
N ARG A 55 -5.81 -29.03 -1.11
CA ARG A 55 -5.36 -30.30 -1.70
C ARG A 55 -4.35 -31.02 -0.80
N LEU A 56 -3.39 -30.29 -0.23
CA LEU A 56 -2.41 -30.83 0.72
C LEU A 56 -3.09 -31.40 1.97
N ILE A 57 -4.01 -30.63 2.58
CA ILE A 57 -4.77 -31.06 3.76
C ILE A 57 -5.62 -32.29 3.44
N LYS A 58 -6.28 -32.32 2.27
CA LYS A 58 -7.11 -33.46 1.87
C LYS A 58 -6.29 -34.74 1.68
N ALA A 59 -5.12 -34.65 1.05
CA ALA A 59 -4.22 -35.79 0.89
C ALA A 59 -3.71 -36.29 2.24
N ALA A 60 -3.27 -35.38 3.12
CA ALA A 60 -2.81 -35.72 4.47
C ALA A 60 -3.91 -36.39 5.31
N ALA A 61 -5.13 -35.85 5.30
CA ALA A 61 -6.26 -36.42 6.04
C ALA A 61 -6.69 -37.81 5.50
N ALA A 62 -6.44 -38.09 4.23
CA ALA A 62 -6.70 -39.37 3.59
C ALA A 62 -5.51 -40.36 3.69
N GLY A 63 -4.39 -39.98 4.31
CA GLY A 63 -3.17 -40.78 4.35
C GLY A 63 -2.54 -41.02 2.96
N GLN A 64 -2.84 -40.15 1.99
CA GLN A 64 -2.34 -40.25 0.63
C GLN A 64 -0.99 -39.53 0.46
N PRO A 65 -0.16 -39.92 -0.53
CA PRO A 65 1.04 -39.17 -0.86
C PRO A 65 0.74 -37.70 -1.14
N CYS A 66 1.72 -36.83 -0.85
CA CYS A 66 1.61 -35.41 -1.19
C CYS A 66 1.35 -35.26 -2.70
N PRO A 67 0.30 -34.50 -3.11
CA PRO A 67 -0.05 -34.34 -4.52
C PRO A 67 0.95 -33.47 -5.31
N TYR A 68 1.93 -32.88 -4.62
CA TYR A 68 2.95 -32.02 -5.19
C TYR A 68 4.33 -32.39 -4.68
N THR A 69 5.32 -32.32 -5.56
CA THR A 69 6.73 -32.29 -5.18
C THR A 69 7.09 -30.94 -4.55
N MET A 70 8.20 -30.89 -3.81
CA MET A 70 8.70 -29.64 -3.24
C MET A 70 9.05 -28.60 -4.32
N GLU A 71 9.56 -29.05 -5.46
CA GLU A 71 9.90 -28.15 -6.56
C GLU A 71 8.65 -27.53 -7.20
N GLU A 72 7.59 -28.32 -7.40
CA GLU A 72 6.31 -27.80 -7.86
C GLU A 72 5.73 -26.78 -6.89
N LEU A 73 5.82 -27.01 -5.57
CA LEU A 73 5.36 -26.06 -4.56
C LEU A 73 6.14 -24.74 -4.60
N LYS A 74 7.46 -24.79 -4.79
CA LYS A 74 8.30 -23.58 -4.94
C LYS A 74 7.91 -22.79 -6.19
N VAL A 75 7.73 -23.46 -7.32
CA VAL A 75 7.28 -22.83 -8.58
C VAL A 75 5.89 -22.22 -8.43
N ILE A 76 4.96 -22.91 -7.77
CA ILE A 76 3.62 -22.41 -7.49
C ILE A 76 3.68 -21.16 -6.60
N ALA A 77 4.48 -21.18 -5.53
CA ALA A 77 4.63 -20.07 -4.61
C ALA A 77 5.18 -18.82 -5.32
N ASP A 78 6.27 -18.96 -6.09
CA ASP A 78 6.85 -17.88 -6.90
C ASP A 78 5.85 -17.29 -7.90
N ARG A 79 5.09 -18.13 -8.60
CA ARG A 79 4.03 -17.68 -9.51
C ARG A 79 2.93 -16.92 -8.78
N CYS A 80 2.50 -17.38 -7.62
CA CYS A 80 1.47 -16.70 -6.82
C CYS A 80 1.97 -15.33 -6.35
N ASN A 81 3.22 -15.23 -5.88
CA ASN A 81 3.82 -13.96 -5.46
C ASN A 81 3.92 -12.95 -6.63
N LYS A 82 4.37 -13.42 -7.81
CA LYS A 82 4.42 -12.60 -9.03
C LYS A 82 3.05 -12.11 -9.44
N GLN A 83 2.04 -12.98 -9.44
CA GLN A 83 0.69 -12.62 -9.83
C GLN A 83 0.04 -11.66 -8.82
N GLU A 84 0.30 -11.85 -7.52
CA GLU A 84 -0.17 -10.93 -6.47
C GLU A 84 0.46 -9.54 -6.64
N SER A 85 1.76 -9.47 -6.90
CA SER A 85 2.44 -8.20 -7.20
C SER A 85 1.89 -7.52 -8.45
N ALA A 86 1.66 -8.28 -9.53
CA ALA A 86 1.07 -7.76 -10.76
C ALA A 86 -0.36 -7.22 -10.53
N ALA A 87 -1.19 -7.96 -9.78
CA ALA A 87 -2.54 -7.53 -9.43
C ALA A 87 -2.55 -6.24 -8.59
N LYS A 88 -1.69 -6.14 -7.57
CA LYS A 88 -1.51 -4.91 -6.76
C LYS A 88 -1.05 -3.74 -7.63
N GLY A 89 -0.16 -4.00 -8.59
CA GLY A 89 0.30 -3.00 -9.57
C GLY A 89 -0.84 -2.47 -10.43
N ALA A 90 -1.67 -3.36 -10.99
CA ALA A 90 -2.82 -3.00 -11.79
C ALA A 90 -3.88 -2.24 -10.98
N GLU A 91 -4.21 -2.70 -9.77
CA GLU A 91 -5.13 -2.03 -8.85
C GLU A 91 -4.66 -0.60 -8.55
N ARG A 92 -3.37 -0.42 -8.26
CA ARG A 92 -2.79 0.90 -8.03
C ARG A 92 -2.91 1.81 -9.26
N GLN A 93 -2.71 1.29 -10.47
CA GLN A 93 -2.86 2.07 -11.71
C GLN A 93 -4.31 2.50 -11.93
N VAL A 94 -5.27 1.58 -11.78
CA VAL A 94 -6.71 1.88 -11.90
C VAL A 94 -7.13 2.93 -10.88
N ARG A 95 -6.70 2.76 -9.62
CA ARG A 95 -6.99 3.74 -8.56
C ARG A 95 -6.43 5.12 -8.89
N LYS A 96 -5.19 5.20 -9.39
CA LYS A 96 -4.58 6.46 -9.81
C LYS A 96 -5.37 7.13 -10.93
N ALA A 97 -5.74 6.38 -11.97
CA ALA A 97 -6.54 6.91 -13.07
C ALA A 97 -7.90 7.44 -12.60
N ALA A 98 -8.59 6.68 -11.74
CA ALA A 98 -9.87 7.08 -11.16
C ALA A 98 -9.76 8.35 -10.32
N VAL A 99 -8.75 8.44 -9.44
CA VAL A 99 -8.51 9.63 -8.60
C VAL A 99 -8.14 10.84 -9.46
N SER A 100 -7.26 10.67 -10.45
CA SER A 100 -6.89 11.76 -11.36
C SER A 100 -8.09 12.27 -12.15
N HIS A 101 -8.98 11.40 -12.62
CA HIS A 101 -10.20 11.82 -13.30
C HIS A 101 -11.14 12.59 -12.36
N TYR A 102 -11.30 12.12 -11.12
CA TYR A 102 -12.10 12.80 -10.08
C TYR A 102 -11.56 14.20 -9.75
N LEU A 103 -10.23 14.37 -9.71
CA LEU A 103 -9.58 15.63 -9.34
C LEU A 103 -9.48 16.65 -10.48
N ALA A 104 -9.71 16.24 -11.73
CA ALA A 104 -9.51 17.12 -12.88
C ALA A 104 -10.34 18.42 -12.81
N SER A 105 -11.54 18.36 -12.25
CA SER A 105 -12.41 19.54 -12.08
C SER A 105 -12.11 20.34 -10.81
N GLN A 106 -11.21 19.88 -9.95
CA GLN A 106 -10.87 20.49 -8.66
C GLN A 106 -9.51 21.20 -8.69
N ILE A 107 -8.91 21.37 -9.87
CA ILE A 107 -7.65 22.11 -10.01
C ILE A 107 -7.84 23.53 -9.47
N GLY A 108 -6.97 23.94 -8.55
CA GLY A 108 -7.06 25.20 -7.82
C GLY A 108 -7.69 25.09 -6.44
N GLU A 109 -8.34 23.98 -6.09
CA GLU A 109 -8.86 23.74 -4.74
C GLU A 109 -7.72 23.50 -3.74
N GLU A 110 -8.00 23.86 -2.48
CA GLU A 110 -7.07 23.75 -1.37
C GLU A 110 -7.48 22.64 -0.41
N TYR A 111 -6.48 21.96 0.15
CA TYR A 111 -6.64 20.83 1.06
C TYR A 111 -5.67 20.94 2.22
N GLU A 112 -6.09 20.41 3.37
CA GLU A 112 -5.16 20.02 4.42
C GLU A 112 -4.51 18.68 4.06
N ALA A 113 -3.19 18.61 4.20
CA ALA A 113 -2.43 17.41 3.90
C ALA A 113 -1.30 17.18 4.89
N VAL A 114 -0.81 15.95 4.92
CA VAL A 114 0.38 15.55 5.70
C VAL A 114 1.48 15.14 4.74
N VAL A 115 2.72 15.57 4.99
CA VAL A 115 3.90 15.11 4.25
C VAL A 115 4.12 13.62 4.54
N THR A 116 4.06 12.78 3.50
CA THR A 116 4.16 11.31 3.62
C THR A 116 5.50 10.75 3.16
N GLY A 117 6.35 11.57 2.56
CA GLY A 117 7.68 11.17 2.15
C GLY A 117 8.48 12.36 1.65
N ASP A 118 9.75 12.38 2.03
CA ASP A 118 10.75 13.23 1.42
C ASP A 118 11.93 12.38 0.95
N ASN A 119 12.27 12.48 -0.32
CA ASN A 119 13.31 11.66 -0.93
C ASN A 119 14.06 12.43 -2.01
N PRO A 120 15.40 12.55 -1.94
CA PRO A 120 16.18 13.31 -2.91
C PRO A 120 16.00 12.89 -4.38
N LYS A 121 15.65 11.63 -4.64
CA LYS A 121 15.45 11.09 -6.01
C LYS A 121 14.00 11.11 -6.45
N LYS A 122 13.05 10.90 -5.53
CA LYS A 122 11.61 10.78 -5.87
C LYS A 122 10.84 12.09 -5.68
N GLY A 123 11.37 13.01 -4.89
CA GLY A 123 10.73 14.25 -4.45
C GLY A 123 9.88 14.06 -3.20
N THR A 124 9.25 15.16 -2.80
CA THR A 124 8.40 15.25 -1.62
C THR A 124 6.95 14.92 -1.97
N PHE A 125 6.28 14.14 -1.13
CA PHE A 125 4.91 13.69 -1.32
C PHE A 125 4.04 14.09 -0.14
N VAL A 126 2.80 14.45 -0.44
CA VAL A 126 1.78 14.86 0.52
C VAL A 126 0.53 14.02 0.33
N ARG A 127 -0.21 13.81 1.42
CA ARG A 127 -1.46 13.05 1.42
C ARG A 127 -2.58 13.85 2.07
N VAL A 128 -3.66 14.01 1.32
CA VAL A 128 -4.97 14.47 1.81
C VAL A 128 -5.66 13.26 2.45
N MET A 129 -6.31 13.47 3.59
CA MET A 129 -6.97 12.38 4.33
C MET A 129 -8.37 12.09 3.81
N ASP A 130 -9.12 13.13 3.47
CA ASP A 130 -10.49 13.02 2.95
C ASP A 130 -10.72 14.01 1.78
N PRO A 131 -10.84 13.54 0.53
CA PRO A 131 -10.67 12.14 0.12
C PRO A 131 -9.20 11.69 0.20
N PRO A 132 -8.93 10.37 0.35
CA PRO A 132 -7.57 9.85 0.52
C PRO A 132 -6.78 9.91 -0.79
N ILE A 133 -6.08 11.03 -1.00
CA ILE A 133 -5.30 11.35 -2.21
C ILE A 133 -3.84 11.52 -1.84
N GLU A 134 -2.93 10.97 -2.63
CA GLU A 134 -1.49 11.19 -2.47
C GLU A 134 -0.92 11.75 -3.78
N GLY A 135 -0.14 12.83 -3.67
CA GLY A 135 0.46 13.52 -4.80
C GLY A 135 1.81 14.11 -4.46
N LYS A 136 2.50 14.66 -5.47
CA LYS A 136 3.82 15.24 -5.33
C LYS A 136 3.70 16.71 -4.95
N LEU A 137 4.46 17.17 -3.95
CA LEU A 137 4.63 18.58 -3.65
C LEU A 137 5.72 19.14 -4.57
N VAL A 138 5.33 19.93 -5.56
CA VAL A 138 6.24 20.43 -6.60
C VAL A 138 6.79 21.83 -6.32
N GLU A 139 6.15 22.57 -5.42
CA GLU A 139 6.61 23.89 -4.93
C GLU A 139 6.32 24.02 -3.43
N GLY A 140 7.17 24.75 -2.71
CA GLY A 140 7.04 24.94 -1.26
C GLY A 140 7.38 23.68 -0.45
N PHE A 141 8.24 22.82 -1.00
CA PHE A 141 8.76 21.61 -0.37
C PHE A 141 10.02 21.89 0.46
N GLU A 142 10.53 23.11 0.47
CA GLU A 142 11.68 23.51 1.26
C GLU A 142 11.34 23.46 2.76
N ALA A 143 12.27 22.94 3.55
CA ALA A 143 12.17 22.86 5.01
C ALA A 143 10.89 22.16 5.52
N VAL A 144 10.45 21.09 4.84
CA VAL A 144 9.39 20.21 5.32
C VAL A 144 9.95 18.85 5.74
N ASP A 145 9.37 18.24 6.76
CA ASP A 145 9.70 16.89 7.21
C ASP A 145 8.48 15.97 7.13
N VAL A 146 8.73 14.66 7.08
CA VAL A 146 7.69 13.64 7.08
C VAL A 146 6.87 13.74 8.36
N GLY A 147 5.56 13.94 8.20
CA GLY A 147 4.62 14.14 9.31
C GLY A 147 4.14 15.58 9.45
N ASP A 148 4.78 16.56 8.79
CA ASP A 148 4.33 17.94 8.79
C ASP A 148 2.94 18.07 8.16
N LYS A 149 2.11 18.94 8.75
CA LYS A 149 0.82 19.33 8.21
C LYS A 149 0.97 20.59 7.37
N LEU A 150 0.37 20.60 6.19
CA LEU A 150 0.45 21.69 5.23
C LEU A 150 -0.93 21.99 4.66
N HIS A 151 -1.16 23.26 4.35
CA HIS A 151 -2.16 23.66 3.38
C HIS A 151 -1.54 23.58 1.98
N ILE A 152 -2.23 22.90 1.08
CA ILE A 152 -1.78 22.67 -0.28
C ILE A 152 -2.87 23.00 -1.27
N ARG A 153 -2.49 23.43 -2.47
CA ARG A 153 -3.41 23.63 -3.59
C ARG A 153 -3.14 22.60 -4.67
N LEU A 154 -4.19 22.02 -5.24
CA LEU A 154 -4.07 21.17 -6.41
C LEU A 154 -3.65 22.01 -7.62
N LYS A 155 -2.43 21.81 -8.10
CA LYS A 155 -1.86 22.58 -9.22
C LYS A 155 -2.15 21.93 -10.57
N ALA A 156 -1.96 20.62 -10.66
CA ALA A 156 -2.12 19.90 -11.92
C ALA A 156 -2.44 18.43 -11.70
N VAL A 157 -3.09 17.84 -12.69
CA VAL A 157 -3.37 16.41 -12.77
C VAL A 157 -3.02 15.90 -14.17
N ASP A 158 -2.16 14.89 -14.25
CA ASP A 158 -1.87 14.14 -15.48
C ASP A 158 -2.79 12.93 -15.54
N LEU A 159 -3.78 12.97 -16.43
CA LEU A 159 -4.78 11.92 -16.60
C LEU A 159 -4.21 10.63 -17.21
N GLU A 160 -3.16 10.73 -18.03
CA GLU A 160 -2.55 9.56 -18.68
C GLU A 160 -1.65 8.80 -17.69
N LYS A 161 -0.86 9.53 -16.91
CA LYS A 161 0.11 8.93 -15.97
C LYS A 161 -0.45 8.74 -14.57
N GLY A 162 -1.59 9.34 -14.25
CA GLY A 162 -2.15 9.35 -12.91
C GLY A 162 -1.21 10.06 -11.92
N HIS A 163 -0.63 11.17 -12.34
CA HIS A 163 0.19 12.05 -11.49
C HIS A 163 -0.65 13.23 -11.01
N ILE A 164 -0.41 13.65 -9.77
CA ILE A 164 -1.15 14.70 -9.08
C ILE A 164 -0.09 15.58 -8.44
N ASP A 165 -0.08 16.85 -8.82
CA ASP A 165 0.89 17.83 -8.36
C ASP A 165 0.22 18.88 -7.48
N PHE A 166 0.82 19.11 -6.33
CA PHE A 166 0.38 20.06 -5.33
C PHE A 166 1.44 21.14 -5.11
N VAL A 167 1.01 22.30 -4.66
CA VAL A 167 1.89 23.38 -4.18
C VAL A 167 1.49 23.78 -2.78
N ARG A 168 2.47 24.13 -1.94
CA ARG A 168 2.17 24.65 -0.60
C ARG A 168 1.55 26.04 -0.73
N THR A 169 0.52 26.29 0.08
CA THR A 169 -0.06 27.62 0.23
C THR A 169 0.35 28.19 1.59
N SER A 170 0.58 29.50 1.64
CA SER A 170 0.61 30.22 2.92
C SER A 170 -0.81 30.26 3.46
N GLU A 171 -0.99 30.06 4.77
CA GLU A 171 -2.28 30.33 5.43
C GLU A 171 -2.79 31.73 5.06
N LEU A 172 -4.12 31.88 4.98
CA LEU A 172 -4.83 33.14 4.77
C LEU A 172 -4.16 34.29 5.55
N GLU A 173 -3.59 35.28 4.85
CA GLU A 173 -3.54 36.62 5.43
C GLU A 173 -4.99 37.11 5.62
N ASN A 174 -5.37 37.32 6.88
CA ASN A 174 -6.55 38.05 7.35
C ASN A 174 -7.94 37.44 7.06
N ALA A 175 -8.41 36.57 7.94
CA ALA A 175 -9.72 36.79 8.54
C ALA A 175 -9.50 37.70 9.76
N SER A 176 -9.72 39.00 9.58
CA SER A 176 -9.90 39.93 10.69
C SER A 176 -10.96 39.34 11.60
N ASP A 177 -10.57 39.05 12.85
CA ASP A 177 -11.49 38.62 13.89
C ASP A 177 -12.58 39.69 14.08
N PRO A 178 -13.86 39.41 13.76
CA PRO A 178 -14.94 40.35 14.02
C PRO A 178 -15.22 40.54 15.51
N LEU A 179 -14.62 39.74 16.40
CA LEU A 179 -14.87 39.75 17.85
C LEU A 179 -13.89 40.65 18.64
N LEU A 180 -12.97 41.35 17.98
CA LEU A 180 -12.16 42.41 18.59
C LEU A 180 -12.58 43.83 18.20
N ALA A 181 -13.71 43.98 17.50
CA ALA A 181 -14.35 45.25 17.24
C ALA A 181 -15.68 45.34 18.00
N ASN A 182 -15.62 45.44 19.34
CA ASN A 182 -16.57 46.14 20.22
C ASN A 182 -16.05 46.17 21.66
#